data_AF-A0A1J4KQ30-F1
#
_entry.id   AF-A0A1J4KQ30-F1
#
_cell.length_a   1.000
_cell.length_b   1.000
_cell.length_c   1.000
_cell.angle_alpha   90.00
_cell.angle_beta   90.00
_cell.angle_gamma   90.00
#
_symmetry.space_group_name_H-M   'P 1'
#
loop_
_entity.id
_entity.type
_entity.pdbx_description
1 polymer ?
#
loop_
_entity_poly.entity_id
_entity_poly.type
_entity_poly.pdbx_seq_one_letter_code
_entity_poly.pdbx_strand_id
1 'polypeptide(L)'
;MYDNSIVESVDLDILKKPESNRFIDEIQSAHVYLTLEQSTPFFNIVLSHFDKDLAIDKGKEILHCLSKILSVEDFLKVFVKKNFAVSLPFLRKEYIDDLFDVLYVIVTRAPEAFDEELCACFHKRIKNRGEKSLLLITIYAQHFNEFDNPWPMLDLLFHCSSRFSKPDLAARYAALLSTLVQLYPEFRRGRGKEAWNTITDILSQVDDPPTLSSLYNSLCGISVWVKRCDFPFSVAKKHLKNPELAPSVLSLFLIIPLRGKELEDRVMVKFLLKMAASNGRATLVLFKLAENEGVATILAEDPIWLSSDIPQIVDTLRLLLVVFQHRDLRLVIAQSIEFSDFLQRLLDMKNESILGIVCVIIRRIDLTPELVKDLSNSSIIMNFINVAKQIGTNEAKRNILLLLDKIGKVAYTRELVQSCERITQMILDKGDLFEDATIVATGLCRYRRCAKKFSELYLVEFFTKLMKNRDYKKMATKFLKAVDQYGD
;
A
#
# COMPACT_ATOMS: atom_id res chain seq x y z
N MET A 1 -23.01 -65.45 -40.19
CA MET A 1 -23.82 -65.64 -38.98
C MET A 1 -23.27 -64.69 -37.95
N TYR A 2 -23.99 -63.62 -37.69
CA TYR A 2 -23.68 -62.64 -36.65
C TYR A 2 -23.96 -63.28 -35.30
N ASP A 3 -22.95 -63.35 -34.44
CA ASP A 3 -23.13 -63.70 -33.05
C ASP A 3 -23.44 -62.41 -32.28
N ASN A 4 -24.68 -62.32 -31.79
CA ASN A 4 -25.15 -61.23 -30.95
C ASN A 4 -24.46 -61.35 -29.59
N SER A 5 -23.36 -60.63 -29.40
CA SER A 5 -22.90 -60.31 -28.06
C SER A 5 -24.03 -59.54 -27.35
N ILE A 6 -24.71 -60.21 -26.41
CA ILE A 6 -25.65 -59.58 -25.49
C ILE A 6 -24.87 -58.45 -24.81
N VAL A 7 -25.17 -57.21 -25.18
CA VAL A 7 -24.65 -56.05 -24.46
C VAL A 7 -25.31 -56.10 -23.10
N GLU A 8 -24.58 -56.55 -22.07
CA GLU A 8 -25.03 -56.47 -20.69
C GLU A 8 -25.38 -55.00 -20.42
N SER A 9 -26.66 -54.74 -20.16
CA SER A 9 -27.22 -53.41 -19.95
C SER A 9 -27.89 -53.38 -18.58
N VAL A 10 -27.86 -52.22 -17.92
CA VAL A 10 -28.42 -52.06 -16.56
C VAL A 10 -29.90 -52.44 -16.51
N ASP A 11 -30.27 -53.27 -15.53
CA ASP A 11 -31.65 -53.66 -15.25
C ASP A 11 -32.37 -52.57 -14.43
N LEU A 12 -33.05 -51.68 -15.15
CA LEU A 12 -33.80 -50.57 -14.55
C LEU A 12 -34.98 -51.02 -13.67
N ASP A 13 -35.50 -52.24 -13.85
CA ASP A 13 -36.63 -52.73 -13.05
C ASP A 13 -36.19 -53.21 -11.66
N ILE A 14 -34.96 -53.74 -11.55
CA ILE A 14 -34.31 -53.99 -10.26
C ILE A 14 -34.09 -52.66 -9.53
N LEU A 15 -33.63 -51.63 -10.24
CA LEU A 15 -33.38 -50.31 -9.65
C LEU A 15 -34.64 -49.58 -9.18
N LYS A 16 -35.84 -49.93 -9.65
CA LYS A 16 -37.10 -49.38 -9.09
C LYS A 16 -37.42 -49.92 -7.69
N LYS A 17 -36.80 -51.04 -7.28
CA LYS A 17 -37.09 -51.75 -6.04
C LYS A 17 -35.87 -51.68 -5.10
N PRO A 18 -35.74 -50.62 -4.28
CA PRO A 18 -34.59 -50.46 -3.40
C PRO A 18 -34.45 -51.60 -2.38
N GLU A 19 -35.52 -52.33 -2.06
CA GLU A 19 -35.51 -53.50 -1.17
C GLU A 19 -35.00 -54.80 -1.81
N SER A 20 -34.69 -54.80 -3.11
CA SER A 20 -34.12 -55.97 -3.77
C SER A 20 -32.71 -56.25 -3.27
N ASN A 21 -32.40 -57.51 -2.97
CA ASN A 21 -31.03 -57.94 -2.60
C ASN A 21 -30.00 -57.65 -3.70
N ARG A 22 -30.44 -57.53 -4.96
CA ARG A 22 -29.58 -57.21 -6.12
C ARG A 22 -29.42 -55.71 -6.38
N PHE A 23 -30.09 -54.85 -5.61
CA PHE A 23 -30.12 -53.41 -5.86
C PHE A 23 -28.71 -52.79 -5.81
N ILE A 24 -27.92 -53.14 -4.80
CA ILE A 24 -26.56 -52.60 -4.61
C ILE A 24 -25.65 -53.06 -5.74
N ASP A 25 -25.66 -54.36 -6.07
CA ASP A 25 -24.84 -54.93 -7.15
C ASP A 25 -25.15 -54.26 -8.49
N GLU A 26 -26.43 -54.00 -8.76
CA GLU A 26 -26.88 -53.35 -9.99
C GLU A 26 -26.47 -51.87 -10.04
N ILE A 27 -26.62 -51.13 -8.93
CA ILE A 27 -26.13 -49.74 -8.83
C ILE A 27 -24.61 -49.70 -9.03
N GLN A 28 -23.86 -50.58 -8.36
CA GLN A 28 -22.40 -50.60 -8.46
C GLN A 28 -21.95 -50.93 -9.87
N SER A 29 -22.65 -51.79 -10.59
CA SER A 29 -22.31 -52.18 -11.97
C SER A 29 -22.75 -51.14 -13.01
N ALA A 30 -23.65 -50.21 -12.65
CA ALA A 30 -24.22 -49.24 -13.59
C ALA A 30 -23.18 -48.31 -14.24
N HIS A 31 -22.08 -47.97 -13.57
CA HIS A 31 -21.02 -47.15 -14.20
C HIS A 31 -20.30 -47.84 -15.37
N VAL A 32 -20.42 -49.16 -15.51
CA VAL A 32 -19.83 -49.95 -16.61
C VAL A 32 -20.85 -50.24 -17.70
N TYR A 33 -22.08 -50.62 -17.31
CA TYR A 33 -23.08 -51.18 -18.23
C TYR A 33 -24.20 -50.21 -18.61
N LEU A 34 -24.25 -48.99 -18.04
CA LEU A 34 -25.27 -48.02 -18.40
C LEU A 34 -25.06 -47.54 -19.82
N THR A 35 -26.11 -47.62 -20.64
CA THR A 35 -26.10 -47.09 -22.01
C THR A 35 -26.66 -45.67 -22.05
N LEU A 36 -26.30 -44.89 -23.07
CA LEU A 36 -26.76 -43.50 -23.19
C LEU A 36 -28.29 -43.40 -23.33
N GLU A 37 -28.94 -44.37 -23.97
CA GLU A 37 -30.40 -44.44 -24.11
C GLU A 37 -31.10 -44.66 -22.76
N GLN A 38 -30.48 -45.41 -21.85
CA GLN A 38 -31.00 -45.68 -20.51
C GLN A 38 -30.71 -44.56 -19.50
N SER A 39 -29.84 -43.61 -19.83
CA SER A 39 -29.37 -42.57 -18.89
C SER A 39 -30.49 -41.75 -18.24
N THR A 40 -31.45 -41.26 -19.04
CA THR A 40 -32.57 -40.44 -18.55
C THR A 40 -33.51 -41.25 -17.64
N PRO A 41 -34.01 -42.45 -18.05
CA PRO A 41 -34.75 -43.33 -17.15
C PRO A 41 -33.98 -43.68 -15.87
N PHE A 42 -32.69 -43.98 -15.98
CA PHE A 42 -31.83 -44.31 -14.85
C PHE A 42 -31.79 -43.17 -13.82
N PHE A 43 -31.44 -41.94 -14.24
CA PHE A 43 -31.37 -40.78 -13.35
C PHE A 43 -32.70 -40.49 -12.66
N ASN A 44 -33.82 -40.56 -13.38
CA ASN A 44 -35.15 -40.41 -12.80
C ASN A 44 -35.42 -41.45 -11.70
N ILE A 45 -35.12 -42.73 -11.96
CA ILE A 45 -35.36 -43.81 -11.00
C ILE A 45 -34.52 -43.61 -9.75
N VAL A 46 -33.20 -43.47 -9.90
CA VAL A 46 -32.29 -43.44 -8.75
C VAL A 46 -32.47 -42.19 -7.90
N LEU A 47 -32.75 -41.02 -8.51
CA LEU A 47 -32.97 -39.78 -7.78
C LEU A 47 -34.34 -39.77 -7.07
N SER A 48 -35.38 -40.40 -7.65
CA SER A 48 -36.71 -40.48 -7.02
C SER A 48 -36.73 -41.24 -5.68
N HIS A 49 -35.72 -42.07 -5.41
CA HIS A 49 -35.61 -42.78 -4.13
C HIS A 49 -35.24 -41.85 -2.98
N PHE A 50 -34.65 -40.69 -3.24
CA PHE A 50 -34.35 -39.69 -2.22
C PHE A 50 -35.59 -38.93 -1.72
N ASP A 51 -36.75 -39.10 -2.36
CA ASP A 51 -38.04 -38.62 -1.85
C ASP A 51 -38.72 -39.64 -0.94
N LYS A 52 -38.22 -40.88 -0.88
CA LYS A 52 -38.78 -42.00 -0.11
C LYS A 52 -37.92 -42.34 1.11
N ASP A 53 -38.46 -43.16 2.02
CA ASP A 53 -37.64 -43.72 3.08
C ASP A 53 -36.64 -44.72 2.46
N LEU A 54 -35.35 -44.38 2.52
CA LEU A 54 -34.26 -45.11 1.87
C LEU A 54 -33.16 -45.31 2.88
N ALA A 55 -32.72 -46.56 3.05
CA ALA A 55 -31.59 -46.90 3.90
C ALA A 55 -30.33 -46.09 3.51
N ILE A 56 -29.64 -45.54 4.51
CA ILE A 56 -28.52 -44.60 4.33
C ILE A 56 -27.44 -45.19 3.42
N ASP A 57 -27.06 -46.46 3.62
CA ASP A 57 -25.98 -47.08 2.84
C ASP A 57 -26.35 -47.18 1.35
N LYS A 58 -27.62 -47.48 1.03
CA LYS A 58 -28.12 -47.53 -0.36
C LYS A 58 -28.09 -46.13 -1.00
N GLY A 59 -28.48 -45.10 -0.25
CA GLY A 59 -28.43 -43.71 -0.72
C GLY A 59 -27.01 -43.22 -1.03
N LYS A 60 -26.04 -43.58 -0.20
CA LYS A 60 -24.62 -43.27 -0.44
C LYS A 60 -24.08 -43.96 -1.68
N GLU A 61 -24.41 -45.23 -1.88
CA GLU A 61 -23.98 -45.98 -3.07
C GLU A 61 -24.55 -45.38 -4.36
N ILE A 62 -25.81 -44.88 -4.34
CA ILE A 62 -26.37 -44.15 -5.48
C ILE A 62 -25.51 -42.92 -5.81
N LEU A 63 -25.15 -42.10 -4.81
CA LEU A 63 -24.34 -40.90 -5.04
C LEU A 63 -22.91 -41.23 -5.51
N HIS A 64 -22.30 -42.28 -4.96
CA HIS A 64 -21.00 -42.76 -5.38
C HIS A 64 -21.01 -43.29 -6.83
N CYS A 65 -22.08 -44.00 -7.22
CA CYS A 65 -22.26 -44.42 -8.60
C CYS A 65 -22.49 -43.22 -9.53
N LEU A 66 -23.30 -42.24 -9.12
CA LEU A 66 -23.52 -41.01 -9.88
C LEU A 66 -22.21 -40.26 -10.13
N SER A 67 -21.32 -40.12 -9.14
CA SER A 67 -20.04 -39.43 -9.34
C SER A 67 -19.15 -40.14 -10.37
N LYS A 68 -19.17 -41.48 -10.42
CA LYS A 68 -18.47 -42.27 -11.46
C LYS A 68 -19.10 -42.09 -12.84
N ILE A 69 -20.43 -42.22 -12.96
CA ILE A 69 -21.15 -42.08 -14.24
C ILE A 69 -20.96 -40.67 -14.82
N LEU A 70 -21.10 -39.64 -13.98
CA LEU A 70 -20.94 -38.24 -14.38
C LEU A 70 -19.48 -37.87 -14.71
N SER A 71 -18.52 -38.75 -14.40
CA SER A 71 -17.16 -38.65 -14.90
C SER A 71 -17.02 -39.06 -16.37
N VAL A 72 -18.11 -39.35 -17.07
CA VAL A 72 -18.14 -39.55 -18.52
C VAL A 72 -18.97 -38.43 -19.15
N GLU A 73 -18.39 -37.79 -20.18
CA GLU A 73 -18.89 -36.50 -20.71
C GLU A 73 -20.31 -36.60 -21.29
N ASP A 74 -20.64 -37.67 -22.00
CA ASP A 74 -21.96 -37.84 -22.62
C ASP A 74 -23.07 -37.98 -21.58
N PHE A 75 -22.82 -38.72 -20.49
CA PHE A 75 -23.77 -38.85 -19.40
C PHE A 75 -23.94 -37.54 -18.64
N LEU A 76 -22.85 -36.79 -18.41
CA LEU A 76 -22.89 -35.47 -17.79
C LEU A 76 -23.73 -34.49 -18.63
N LYS A 77 -23.55 -34.47 -19.96
CA LYS A 77 -24.35 -33.61 -20.86
C LYS A 77 -25.84 -33.90 -20.75
N VAL A 78 -26.23 -35.17 -20.71
CA VAL A 78 -27.65 -35.54 -20.49
C VAL A 78 -28.11 -35.08 -19.11
N PHE A 79 -27.29 -35.27 -18.09
CA PHE A 79 -27.60 -34.90 -16.71
C PHE A 79 -27.88 -33.41 -16.54
N VAL A 80 -27.01 -32.58 -17.10
CA VAL A 80 -27.11 -31.10 -17.08
C VAL A 80 -28.28 -30.62 -17.94
N LYS A 81 -28.40 -31.10 -19.18
CA LYS A 81 -29.48 -30.69 -20.10
C LYS A 81 -30.89 -30.97 -19.57
N LYS A 82 -31.03 -32.01 -18.74
CA LYS A 82 -32.31 -32.39 -18.12
C LYS A 82 -32.49 -31.83 -16.70
N ASN A 83 -31.55 -31.01 -16.22
CA ASN A 83 -31.56 -30.39 -14.90
C ASN A 83 -31.72 -31.38 -13.72
N PHE A 84 -31.12 -32.57 -13.83
CA PHE A 84 -31.20 -33.58 -12.75
C PHE A 84 -30.43 -33.17 -11.49
N ALA A 85 -29.54 -32.20 -11.59
CA ALA A 85 -28.75 -31.70 -10.46
C ALA A 85 -29.63 -31.18 -9.32
N VAL A 86 -30.76 -30.55 -9.62
CA VAL A 86 -31.68 -29.99 -8.61
C VAL A 86 -32.37 -31.08 -7.79
N SER A 87 -32.55 -32.27 -8.36
CA SER A 87 -33.17 -33.44 -7.69
C SER A 87 -32.22 -34.19 -6.75
N LEU A 88 -30.97 -33.74 -6.60
CA LEU A 88 -30.04 -34.31 -5.63
C LEU A 88 -30.56 -34.12 -4.19
N PRO A 89 -30.17 -34.98 -3.23
CA PRO A 89 -30.72 -35.00 -1.88
C PRO A 89 -30.18 -33.87 -0.98
N PHE A 90 -30.29 -32.61 -1.43
CA PHE A 90 -29.80 -31.45 -0.70
C PHE A 90 -30.36 -31.38 0.71
N LEU A 91 -31.60 -31.84 0.98
CA LEU A 91 -32.20 -31.69 2.30
C LEU A 91 -31.64 -32.63 3.37
N ARG A 92 -31.13 -33.80 2.97
CA ARG A 92 -30.72 -34.89 3.86
C ARG A 92 -29.27 -34.72 4.33
N LYS A 93 -29.04 -34.72 5.64
CA LYS A 93 -27.70 -34.43 6.21
C LYS A 93 -26.76 -35.62 6.12
N GLU A 94 -27.31 -36.82 6.08
CA GLU A 94 -26.62 -38.10 6.08
C GLU A 94 -25.80 -38.32 4.79
N TYR A 95 -26.20 -37.64 3.71
CA TYR A 95 -25.61 -37.75 2.38
C TYR A 95 -24.72 -36.57 2.00
N ILE A 96 -24.43 -35.66 2.94
CA ILE A 96 -23.82 -34.39 2.59
C ILE A 96 -22.41 -34.53 2.01
N ASP A 97 -21.62 -35.50 2.46
CA ASP A 97 -20.26 -35.65 1.93
C ASP A 97 -20.26 -36.23 0.51
N ASP A 98 -21.03 -37.28 0.28
CA ASP A 98 -21.19 -37.92 -1.04
C ASP A 98 -21.85 -36.96 -2.05
N LEU A 99 -22.78 -36.12 -1.58
CA LEU A 99 -23.39 -35.07 -2.40
C LEU A 99 -22.33 -34.08 -2.91
N PHE A 100 -21.40 -33.65 -2.05
CA PHE A 100 -20.36 -32.71 -2.45
C PHE A 100 -19.37 -33.33 -3.44
N ASP A 101 -19.17 -34.64 -3.40
CA ASP A 101 -18.33 -35.34 -4.38
C ASP A 101 -18.99 -35.34 -5.77
N VAL A 102 -20.32 -35.52 -5.83
CA VAL A 102 -21.08 -35.36 -7.07
C VAL A 102 -21.00 -33.91 -7.58
N LEU A 103 -21.23 -32.92 -6.70
CA LEU A 103 -21.14 -31.50 -7.06
C LEU A 103 -19.73 -31.11 -7.53
N TYR A 104 -18.69 -31.73 -6.97
CA TYR A 104 -17.31 -31.55 -7.41
C TYR A 104 -17.10 -31.98 -8.86
N VAL A 105 -17.65 -33.13 -9.25
CA VAL A 105 -17.59 -33.61 -10.65
C VAL A 105 -18.31 -32.63 -11.58
N ILE A 106 -19.50 -32.16 -11.17
CA ILE A 106 -20.29 -31.21 -11.97
C ILE A 106 -19.54 -29.89 -12.13
N VAL A 107 -19.07 -29.27 -11.04
CA VAL A 107 -18.44 -27.94 -11.10
C VAL A 107 -17.14 -27.93 -11.91
N THR A 108 -16.42 -29.06 -11.91
CA THR A 108 -15.14 -29.19 -12.63
C THR A 108 -15.32 -29.38 -14.13
N ARG A 109 -16.48 -29.89 -14.58
CA ARG A 109 -16.66 -30.35 -15.97
C ARG A 109 -17.81 -29.71 -16.71
N ALA A 110 -18.83 -29.25 -16.00
CA ALA A 110 -19.98 -28.54 -16.52
C ALA A 110 -20.40 -27.44 -15.52
N PRO A 111 -19.54 -26.43 -15.27
CA PRO A 111 -19.83 -25.36 -14.33
C PRO A 111 -21.13 -24.61 -14.67
N GLU A 112 -21.52 -24.53 -15.95
CA GLU A 112 -22.77 -23.92 -16.41
C GLU A 112 -24.03 -24.56 -15.82
N ALA A 113 -23.94 -25.76 -15.25
CA ALA A 113 -25.03 -26.41 -14.54
C ALA A 113 -25.43 -25.69 -13.23
N PHE A 114 -24.55 -24.85 -12.68
CA PHE A 114 -24.83 -24.05 -11.49
C PHE A 114 -25.61 -22.78 -11.85
N ASP A 115 -26.86 -22.98 -12.25
CA ASP A 115 -27.84 -21.93 -12.44
C ASP A 115 -28.45 -21.43 -11.12
N GLU A 116 -29.44 -20.53 -11.20
CA GLU A 116 -30.10 -19.96 -10.01
C GLU A 116 -30.77 -21.03 -9.12
N GLU A 117 -31.35 -22.07 -9.72
CA GLU A 117 -32.08 -23.11 -8.99
C GLU A 117 -31.12 -24.03 -8.24
N LEU A 118 -30.07 -24.52 -8.92
CA LEU A 118 -29.04 -25.34 -8.29
C LEU A 118 -28.28 -24.56 -7.21
N CYS A 119 -27.96 -23.29 -7.46
CA CYS A 119 -27.30 -22.42 -6.48
C CYS A 119 -28.18 -22.19 -5.24
N ALA A 120 -29.51 -22.05 -5.39
CA ALA A 120 -30.43 -21.93 -4.26
C ALA A 120 -30.47 -23.21 -3.40
N CYS A 121 -30.37 -24.39 -4.03
CA CYS A 121 -30.22 -25.66 -3.32
C CYS A 121 -28.87 -25.78 -2.60
N PHE A 122 -27.78 -25.43 -3.30
CA PHE A 122 -26.43 -25.44 -2.76
C PHE A 122 -26.24 -24.49 -1.57
N HIS A 123 -26.77 -23.27 -1.65
CA HIS A 123 -26.76 -22.27 -0.57
C HIS A 123 -27.19 -22.87 0.78
N LYS A 124 -28.29 -23.64 0.79
CA LYS A 124 -28.83 -24.26 2.01
C LYS A 124 -27.84 -25.18 2.72
N ARG A 125 -26.80 -25.66 2.03
CA ARG A 125 -25.78 -26.59 2.56
C ARG A 125 -24.46 -25.93 2.96
N ILE A 126 -24.20 -24.70 2.53
CA ILE A 126 -22.94 -23.98 2.79
C ILE A 126 -22.64 -23.90 4.29
N LYS A 127 -23.66 -23.64 5.12
CA LYS A 127 -23.50 -23.55 6.58
C LYS A 127 -22.93 -24.84 7.21
N ASN A 128 -23.25 -26.00 6.64
CA ASN A 128 -22.87 -27.32 7.18
C ASN A 128 -21.48 -27.79 6.70
N ARG A 129 -21.07 -27.40 5.48
CA ARG A 129 -19.81 -27.83 4.85
C ARG A 129 -19.09 -26.64 4.21
N GLY A 130 -18.75 -25.64 5.04
CA GLY A 130 -18.16 -24.38 4.57
C GLY A 130 -16.87 -24.55 3.76
N GLU A 131 -15.95 -25.42 4.19
CA GLU A 131 -14.67 -25.65 3.50
C GLU A 131 -14.86 -26.23 2.09
N LYS A 132 -15.58 -27.37 1.98
CA LYS A 132 -15.90 -27.97 0.68
C LYS A 132 -16.70 -26.99 -0.19
N SER A 133 -17.59 -26.18 0.40
CA SER A 133 -18.37 -25.20 -0.35
C SER A 133 -17.50 -24.11 -0.95
N LEU A 134 -16.58 -23.56 -0.16
CA LEU A 134 -15.64 -22.55 -0.65
C LEU A 134 -14.73 -23.11 -1.73
N LEU A 135 -14.31 -24.37 -1.63
CA LEU A 135 -13.54 -25.06 -2.67
C LEU A 135 -14.34 -25.17 -3.98
N LEU A 136 -15.60 -25.61 -3.94
CA LEU A 136 -16.44 -25.69 -5.14
C LEU A 136 -16.62 -24.32 -5.79
N ILE A 137 -16.88 -23.26 -5.00
CA ILE A 137 -16.97 -21.89 -5.54
C ILE A 137 -15.63 -21.43 -6.12
N THR A 138 -14.50 -21.83 -5.50
CA THR A 138 -13.15 -21.52 -6.01
C THR A 138 -12.91 -22.16 -7.37
N ILE A 139 -13.33 -23.41 -7.58
CA ILE A 139 -13.20 -24.11 -8.86
C ILE A 139 -14.10 -23.44 -9.90
N TYR A 140 -15.37 -23.21 -9.55
CA TYR A 140 -16.31 -22.48 -10.40
C TYR A 140 -15.77 -21.12 -10.85
N ALA A 141 -15.17 -20.37 -9.93
CA ALA A 141 -14.58 -19.07 -10.19
C ALA A 141 -13.46 -19.09 -11.26
N GLN A 142 -12.78 -20.22 -11.47
CA GLN A 142 -11.75 -20.33 -12.52
C GLN A 142 -12.36 -20.19 -13.92
N HIS A 143 -13.64 -20.58 -14.07
CA HIS A 143 -14.40 -20.54 -15.31
C HIS A 143 -15.23 -19.24 -15.47
N PHE A 144 -14.95 -18.18 -14.69
CA PHE A 144 -15.75 -16.95 -14.64
C PHE A 144 -16.08 -16.32 -16.02
N ASN A 145 -15.15 -16.39 -16.98
CA ASN A 145 -15.30 -15.80 -18.32
C ASN A 145 -15.84 -16.79 -19.37
N GLU A 146 -16.17 -18.03 -18.99
CA GLU A 146 -16.49 -19.10 -19.95
C GLU A 146 -17.99 -19.21 -20.27
N PHE A 147 -18.87 -18.62 -19.46
CA PHE A 147 -20.32 -18.69 -19.64
C PHE A 147 -21.05 -17.41 -19.22
N ASP A 148 -22.28 -17.24 -19.69
CA ASP A 148 -22.99 -15.96 -19.75
C ASP A 148 -23.29 -15.33 -18.37
N ASN A 149 -23.61 -16.15 -17.36
CA ASN A 149 -24.03 -15.67 -16.04
C ASN A 149 -23.32 -16.39 -14.88
N PRO A 150 -22.16 -15.88 -14.42
CA PRO A 150 -21.42 -16.45 -13.29
C PRO A 150 -21.92 -15.99 -11.91
N TRP A 151 -22.90 -15.09 -11.86
CA TRP A 151 -23.32 -14.45 -10.61
C TRP A 151 -24.06 -15.36 -9.63
N PRO A 152 -24.92 -16.32 -10.03
CA PRO A 152 -25.68 -17.14 -9.08
C PRO A 152 -24.81 -17.85 -8.03
N MET A 153 -23.67 -18.41 -8.45
CA MET A 153 -22.75 -19.10 -7.56
C MET A 153 -21.82 -18.12 -6.82
N LEU A 154 -21.36 -17.06 -7.47
CA LEU A 154 -20.40 -16.12 -6.88
C LEU A 154 -21.02 -15.19 -5.86
N ASP A 155 -22.29 -14.81 -6.03
CA ASP A 155 -23.00 -14.00 -5.04
C ASP A 155 -23.23 -14.77 -3.73
N LEU A 156 -23.10 -16.11 -3.73
CA LEU A 156 -23.07 -16.90 -2.49
C LEU A 156 -21.89 -16.56 -1.58
N LEU A 157 -20.77 -16.06 -2.13
CA LEU A 157 -19.64 -15.58 -1.33
C LEU A 157 -20.12 -14.48 -0.36
N PHE A 158 -20.96 -13.57 -0.84
CA PHE A 158 -21.46 -12.45 -0.06
C PHE A 158 -22.69 -12.82 0.78
N HIS A 159 -23.66 -13.56 0.21
CA HIS A 159 -24.85 -14.02 0.94
C HIS A 159 -24.48 -14.95 2.12
N CYS A 160 -23.43 -15.75 1.98
CA CYS A 160 -22.94 -16.66 3.02
C CYS A 160 -21.69 -16.14 3.75
N SER A 161 -21.39 -14.85 3.63
CA SER A 161 -20.20 -14.21 4.24
C SER A 161 -20.04 -14.56 5.72
N SER A 162 -21.14 -14.63 6.49
CA SER A 162 -21.12 -15.01 7.91
C SER A 162 -20.50 -16.39 8.20
N ARG A 163 -20.59 -17.36 7.28
CA ARG A 163 -19.95 -18.67 7.42
C ARG A 163 -18.49 -18.63 6.96
N PHE A 164 -18.20 -17.97 5.84
CA PHE A 164 -16.85 -17.91 5.29
C PHE A 164 -15.91 -16.99 6.07
N SER A 165 -16.47 -16.05 6.83
CA SER A 165 -15.74 -15.14 7.75
C SER A 165 -15.27 -15.80 9.03
N LYS A 166 -15.64 -17.07 9.28
CA LYS A 166 -15.19 -17.80 10.48
C LYS A 166 -13.68 -18.06 10.40
N PRO A 167 -12.97 -18.10 11.55
CA PRO A 167 -11.51 -18.21 11.58
C PRO A 167 -10.93 -19.39 10.78
N ASP A 168 -11.66 -20.50 10.67
CA ASP A 168 -11.27 -21.69 9.92
C ASP A 168 -11.18 -21.46 8.40
N LEU A 169 -11.93 -20.49 7.86
CA LEU A 169 -12.04 -20.24 6.42
C LEU A 169 -11.61 -18.84 5.99
N ALA A 170 -11.56 -17.88 6.91
CA ALA A 170 -11.37 -16.46 6.64
C ALA A 170 -10.17 -16.17 5.72
N ALA A 171 -9.02 -16.82 5.96
CA ALA A 171 -7.83 -16.66 5.13
C ALA A 171 -8.05 -17.08 3.67
N ARG A 172 -8.59 -18.29 3.45
CA ARG A 172 -8.87 -18.80 2.09
C ARG A 172 -9.96 -17.99 1.40
N TYR A 173 -10.95 -17.56 2.16
CA TYR A 173 -12.05 -16.75 1.64
C TYR A 173 -11.57 -15.38 1.16
N ALA A 174 -10.77 -14.67 1.96
CA ALA A 174 -10.20 -13.39 1.57
C ALA A 174 -9.26 -13.52 0.36
N ALA A 175 -8.47 -14.60 0.29
CA ALA A 175 -7.59 -14.89 -0.84
C ALA A 175 -8.39 -15.10 -2.14
N LEU A 176 -9.51 -15.84 -2.08
CA LEU A 176 -10.40 -16.03 -3.23
C LEU A 176 -10.98 -14.69 -3.70
N LEU A 177 -11.55 -13.89 -2.79
CA LEU A 177 -12.10 -12.57 -3.11
C LEU A 177 -11.04 -11.65 -3.76
N SER A 178 -9.83 -11.63 -3.18
CA SER A 178 -8.73 -10.86 -3.74
C SER A 178 -8.32 -11.33 -5.13
N THR A 179 -8.25 -12.65 -5.34
CA THR A 179 -7.93 -13.26 -6.63
C THR A 179 -8.98 -12.90 -7.69
N LEU A 180 -10.27 -12.99 -7.34
CA LEU A 180 -11.36 -12.63 -8.23
C LEU A 180 -11.29 -11.16 -8.68
N VAL A 181 -11.01 -10.24 -7.75
CA VAL A 181 -10.82 -8.82 -8.06
C VAL A 181 -9.61 -8.56 -8.96
N GLN A 182 -8.52 -9.31 -8.75
CA GLN A 182 -7.28 -9.15 -9.51
C GLN A 182 -7.42 -9.68 -10.94
N LEU A 183 -8.03 -10.86 -11.11
CA LEU A 183 -8.09 -11.55 -12.40
C LEU A 183 -9.27 -11.12 -13.28
N TYR A 184 -10.44 -10.79 -12.71
CA TYR A 184 -11.66 -10.61 -13.48
C TYR A 184 -12.20 -9.17 -13.42
N PRO A 185 -12.09 -8.38 -14.51
CA PRO A 185 -12.56 -6.99 -14.53
C PRO A 185 -14.05 -6.82 -14.25
N GLU A 186 -14.93 -7.73 -14.72
CA GLU A 186 -16.37 -7.65 -14.42
C GLU A 186 -16.65 -7.85 -12.94
N PHE A 187 -16.01 -8.86 -12.32
CA PHE A 187 -16.10 -9.08 -10.87
C PHE A 187 -15.63 -7.85 -10.09
N ARG A 188 -14.48 -7.28 -10.48
CA ARG A 188 -13.95 -6.05 -9.89
C ARG A 188 -14.95 -4.89 -9.97
N ARG A 189 -15.60 -4.69 -11.12
CA ARG A 189 -16.59 -3.62 -11.29
C ARG A 189 -17.86 -3.86 -10.49
N GLY A 190 -18.37 -5.10 -10.47
CA GLY A 190 -19.64 -5.44 -9.84
C GLY A 190 -19.56 -5.67 -8.32
N ARG A 191 -18.44 -6.18 -7.80
CA ARG A 191 -18.29 -6.68 -6.43
C ARG A 191 -16.98 -6.28 -5.74
N GLY A 192 -16.08 -5.56 -6.40
CA GLY A 192 -14.76 -5.23 -5.82
C GLY A 192 -14.82 -4.42 -4.52
N LYS A 193 -15.77 -3.47 -4.41
CA LYS A 193 -15.99 -2.70 -3.17
C LYS A 193 -16.58 -3.57 -2.05
N GLU A 194 -17.50 -4.47 -2.39
CA GLU A 194 -18.11 -5.38 -1.44
C GLU A 194 -17.09 -6.40 -0.90
N ALA A 195 -16.21 -6.91 -1.77
CA ALA A 195 -15.08 -7.75 -1.40
C ALA A 195 -14.13 -7.04 -0.43
N TRP A 196 -13.80 -5.78 -0.71
CA TRP A 196 -13.00 -4.95 0.21
C TRP A 196 -13.67 -4.85 1.59
N ASN A 197 -14.93 -4.41 1.62
CA ASN A 197 -15.69 -4.20 2.86
C ASN A 197 -15.79 -5.50 3.67
N THR A 198 -16.07 -6.62 3.00
CA THR A 198 -16.17 -7.93 3.65
C THR A 198 -14.86 -8.29 4.35
N ILE A 199 -13.71 -8.12 3.68
CA ILE A 199 -12.41 -8.45 4.31
C ILE A 199 -12.08 -7.49 5.46
N THR A 200 -12.41 -6.19 5.33
CA THR A 200 -12.22 -5.24 6.42
C THR A 200 -13.11 -5.53 7.63
N ASP A 201 -14.31 -6.06 7.43
CA ASP A 201 -15.20 -6.46 8.52
C ASP A 201 -14.64 -7.68 9.26
N ILE A 202 -14.02 -8.63 8.54
CA ILE A 202 -13.35 -9.80 9.11
C ILE A 202 -12.14 -9.39 9.96
N LEU A 203 -11.38 -8.36 9.56
CA LEU A 203 -10.24 -7.86 10.35
C LEU A 203 -10.62 -7.53 11.79
N SER A 204 -11.86 -7.11 12.04
CA SER A 204 -12.33 -6.74 13.38
C SER A 204 -12.80 -7.93 14.23
N GLN A 205 -12.92 -9.12 13.63
CA GLN A 205 -13.54 -10.31 14.22
C GLN A 205 -12.54 -11.45 14.49
N VAL A 206 -11.31 -11.33 13.98
CA VAL A 206 -10.28 -12.36 14.08
C VAL A 206 -9.07 -11.81 14.81
N ASP A 207 -8.52 -12.58 15.75
CA ASP A 207 -7.30 -12.23 16.49
C ASP A 207 -6.07 -13.09 16.11
N ASP A 208 -6.26 -14.16 15.30
CA ASP A 208 -5.19 -15.08 14.88
C ASP A 208 -4.19 -14.40 13.92
N PRO A 209 -2.88 -14.29 14.26
CA PRO A 209 -1.92 -13.54 13.46
C PRO A 209 -1.68 -14.06 12.03
N PRO A 210 -1.56 -15.38 11.77
CA PRO A 210 -1.47 -15.93 10.41
C PRO A 210 -2.68 -15.55 9.55
N THR A 211 -3.89 -15.70 10.11
CA THR A 211 -5.12 -15.34 9.40
C THR A 211 -5.17 -13.85 9.10
N LEU A 212 -4.92 -13.00 10.11
CA LEU A 212 -4.86 -11.54 9.93
C LEU A 212 -3.84 -11.13 8.86
N SER A 213 -2.67 -11.75 8.82
CA SER A 213 -1.67 -11.50 7.78
C SER A 213 -2.19 -11.83 6.38
N SER A 214 -2.91 -12.94 6.23
CA SER A 214 -3.57 -13.30 4.96
C SER A 214 -4.65 -12.30 4.55
N LEU A 215 -5.43 -11.78 5.50
CA LEU A 215 -6.43 -10.73 5.25
C LEU A 215 -5.77 -9.44 4.76
N TYR A 216 -4.69 -8.98 5.42
CA TYR A 216 -3.95 -7.80 4.99
C TYR A 216 -3.33 -7.97 3.59
N ASN A 217 -2.74 -9.13 3.29
CA ASN A 217 -2.22 -9.44 1.96
C ASN A 217 -3.33 -9.43 0.89
N SER A 218 -4.50 -9.96 1.22
CA SER A 218 -5.67 -9.95 0.36
C SER A 218 -6.15 -8.52 0.07
N LEU A 219 -6.17 -7.65 1.09
CA LEU A 219 -6.47 -6.22 0.94
C LEU A 219 -5.42 -5.51 0.09
N CYS A 220 -4.13 -5.82 0.25
CA CYS A 220 -3.09 -5.28 -0.63
C CYS A 220 -3.41 -5.60 -2.10
N GLY A 221 -3.75 -6.85 -2.41
CA GLY A 221 -4.14 -7.28 -3.76
C GLY A 221 -5.36 -6.54 -4.32
N ILE A 222 -6.37 -6.28 -3.48
CA ILE A 222 -7.58 -5.55 -3.89
C ILE A 222 -7.30 -4.05 -4.06
N SER A 223 -6.50 -3.45 -3.17
CA SER A 223 -6.27 -1.99 -3.11
C SER A 223 -5.65 -1.39 -4.37
N VAL A 224 -4.91 -2.20 -5.14
CA VAL A 224 -4.33 -1.80 -6.43
C VAL A 224 -5.43 -1.47 -7.45
N TRP A 225 -6.55 -2.16 -7.35
CA TRP A 225 -7.62 -2.14 -8.36
C TRP A 225 -8.85 -1.36 -7.92
N VAL A 226 -9.20 -1.42 -6.63
CA VAL A 226 -10.39 -0.78 -6.08
C VAL A 226 -9.96 0.50 -5.35
N LYS A 227 -10.27 1.65 -5.96
CA LYS A 227 -9.95 2.96 -5.41
C LYS A 227 -11.10 3.48 -4.56
N ARG A 228 -10.77 4.35 -3.58
CA ARG A 228 -11.74 5.07 -2.72
C ARG A 228 -12.58 4.15 -1.84
N CYS A 229 -11.92 3.20 -1.18
CA CYS A 229 -12.54 2.43 -0.10
C CYS A 229 -12.13 3.00 1.25
N ASP A 230 -13.08 2.97 2.18
CA ASP A 230 -12.83 3.31 3.58
C ASP A 230 -12.07 2.17 4.25
N PHE A 231 -11.19 2.51 5.19
CA PHE A 231 -10.35 1.54 5.87
C PHE A 231 -10.37 1.78 7.38
N PRO A 232 -10.61 0.75 8.21
CA PRO A 232 -10.69 0.90 9.66
C PRO A 232 -9.29 1.06 10.29
N PHE A 233 -8.74 2.27 10.23
CA PHE A 233 -7.40 2.56 10.76
C PHE A 233 -7.28 2.29 12.26
N SER A 234 -8.36 2.44 13.03
CA SER A 234 -8.39 2.09 14.46
C SER A 234 -7.98 0.64 14.75
N VAL A 235 -8.49 -0.30 13.95
CA VAL A 235 -8.18 -1.74 14.05
C VAL A 235 -6.74 -1.99 13.61
N ALA A 236 -6.32 -1.40 12.50
CA ALA A 236 -4.96 -1.53 12.00
C ALA A 236 -3.91 -0.98 12.98
N LYS A 237 -4.21 0.11 13.70
CA LYS A 237 -3.36 0.65 14.76
C LYS A 237 -3.13 -0.36 15.89
N LYS A 238 -4.17 -1.13 16.28
CA LYS A 238 -4.03 -2.22 17.27
C LYS A 238 -3.11 -3.32 16.72
N HIS A 239 -3.33 -3.75 15.47
CA HIS A 239 -2.56 -4.83 14.85
C HIS A 239 -1.11 -4.45 14.57
N LEU A 240 -0.84 -3.18 14.25
CA LEU A 240 0.51 -2.65 14.03
C LEU A 240 1.42 -2.80 15.26
N LYS A 241 0.85 -2.84 16.47
CA LYS A 241 1.60 -3.06 17.72
C LYS A 241 2.10 -4.50 17.88
N ASN A 242 1.53 -5.46 17.14
CA ASN A 242 1.99 -6.85 17.13
C ASN A 242 3.15 -6.99 16.13
N PRO A 243 4.36 -7.38 16.57
CA PRO A 243 5.52 -7.53 15.69
C PRO A 243 5.33 -8.49 14.52
N GLU A 244 4.53 -9.56 14.67
CA GLU A 244 4.26 -10.54 13.62
C GLU A 244 3.37 -9.95 12.52
N LEU A 245 2.45 -9.07 12.89
CA LEU A 245 1.48 -8.45 11.97
C LEU A 245 2.00 -7.16 11.35
N ALA A 246 2.91 -6.46 12.04
CA ALA A 246 3.40 -5.17 11.60
C ALA A 246 3.90 -5.15 10.14
N PRO A 247 4.64 -6.15 9.63
CA PRO A 247 5.03 -6.19 8.22
C PRO A 247 3.85 -6.15 7.24
N SER A 248 2.78 -6.89 7.55
CA SER A 248 1.56 -6.98 6.73
C SER A 248 0.78 -5.67 6.78
N VAL A 249 0.63 -5.06 7.97
CA VAL A 249 -0.05 -3.77 8.14
C VAL A 249 0.70 -2.65 7.41
N LEU A 250 2.02 -2.57 7.60
CA LEU A 250 2.87 -1.57 6.94
C LEU A 250 2.80 -1.69 5.42
N SER A 251 2.78 -2.93 4.89
CA SER A 251 2.66 -3.16 3.44
C SER A 251 1.35 -2.59 2.89
N LEU A 252 0.24 -2.75 3.61
CA LEU A 252 -1.02 -2.15 3.20
C LEU A 252 -0.96 -0.62 3.27
N PHE A 253 -0.41 -0.04 4.34
CA PHE A 253 -0.29 1.41 4.52
C PHE A 253 0.52 2.09 3.42
N LEU A 254 1.53 1.40 2.87
CA LEU A 254 2.30 1.89 1.73
C LEU A 254 1.44 2.02 0.47
N ILE A 255 0.41 1.20 0.30
CA ILE A 255 -0.43 1.17 -0.91
C ILE A 255 -1.66 2.07 -0.77
N ILE A 256 -2.36 2.01 0.37
CA ILE A 256 -3.63 2.75 0.56
C ILE A 256 -3.42 4.23 0.84
N PRO A 257 -4.36 5.12 0.50
CA PRO A 257 -4.28 6.54 0.90
C PRO A 257 -4.31 6.69 2.42
N LEU A 258 -3.33 7.38 2.99
CA LEU A 258 -3.26 7.68 4.43
C LEU A 258 -3.78 9.08 4.69
N ARG A 259 -5.12 9.23 4.68
CA ARG A 259 -5.80 10.51 4.85
C ARG A 259 -6.86 10.40 5.93
N GLY A 260 -7.04 11.46 6.71
CA GLY A 260 -8.07 11.54 7.74
C GLY A 260 -7.52 11.90 9.12
N LYS A 261 -8.37 12.50 9.95
CA LYS A 261 -8.01 12.97 11.30
C LYS A 261 -7.68 11.84 12.28
N GLU A 262 -8.20 10.64 12.04
CA GLU A 262 -7.93 9.48 12.91
C GLU A 262 -6.47 9.00 12.89
N LEU A 263 -5.70 9.46 11.89
CA LEU A 263 -4.27 9.25 11.74
C LEU A 263 -3.43 10.27 12.52
N GLU A 264 -4.03 11.37 12.98
CA GLU A 264 -3.40 12.40 13.82
C GLU A 264 -3.27 11.90 15.27
N ASP A 265 -2.59 10.78 15.43
CA ASP A 265 -2.47 10.05 16.69
C ASP A 265 -1.02 10.07 17.17
N ARG A 266 -0.75 10.85 18.23
CA ARG A 266 0.59 11.00 18.81
C ARG A 266 1.22 9.67 19.21
N VAL A 267 0.42 8.73 19.71
CA VAL A 267 0.91 7.42 20.17
C VAL A 267 1.34 6.58 18.96
N MET A 268 0.55 6.60 17.89
CA MET A 268 0.89 5.91 16.64
C MET A 268 2.16 6.47 16.01
N VAL A 269 2.29 7.81 15.92
CA VAL A 269 3.46 8.47 15.33
C VAL A 269 4.73 8.12 16.12
N LYS A 270 4.70 8.19 17.45
CA LYS A 270 5.84 7.79 18.31
C LYS A 270 6.20 6.32 18.15
N PHE A 271 5.20 5.45 18.04
CA PHE A 271 5.43 4.03 17.80
C PHE A 271 6.10 3.78 16.44
N LEU A 272 5.62 4.43 15.37
CA LEU A 272 6.21 4.34 14.04
C LEU A 272 7.63 4.90 13.98
N LEU A 273 7.91 6.02 14.66
CA LEU A 273 9.27 6.55 14.80
C LEU A 273 10.24 5.52 15.39
N LYS A 274 9.82 4.83 16.46
CA LYS A 274 10.61 3.76 17.07
C LYS A 274 10.84 2.59 16.11
N MET A 275 9.82 2.19 15.35
CA MET A 275 9.96 1.12 14.35
C MET A 275 10.84 1.52 13.17
N ALA A 276 10.74 2.76 12.72
CA ALA A 276 11.45 3.29 11.57
C ALA A 276 12.98 3.32 11.79
N ALA A 277 13.44 3.31 13.04
CA ALA A 277 14.86 3.21 13.37
C ALA A 277 15.52 1.92 12.87
N SER A 278 14.75 0.84 12.67
CA SER A 278 15.26 -0.44 12.19
C SER A 278 14.49 -1.03 11.01
N ASN A 279 13.43 -0.37 10.54
CA ASN A 279 12.56 -0.89 9.50
C ASN A 279 12.26 0.17 8.41
N GLY A 280 12.85 -0.03 7.23
CA GLY A 280 12.66 0.89 6.10
C GLY A 280 11.20 1.01 5.61
N ARG A 281 10.36 -0.01 5.78
CA ARG A 281 8.92 0.13 5.45
C ARG A 281 8.22 1.07 6.42
N ALA A 282 8.55 1.00 7.71
CA ALA A 282 8.00 1.91 8.70
C ALA A 282 8.45 3.36 8.42
N THR A 283 9.70 3.56 8.00
CA THR A 283 10.22 4.87 7.55
C THR A 283 9.41 5.43 6.38
N LEU A 284 9.14 4.64 5.34
CA LEU A 284 8.35 5.07 4.20
C LEU A 284 6.88 5.37 4.56
N VAL A 285 6.28 4.55 5.43
CA VAL A 285 4.94 4.82 5.97
C VAL A 285 4.92 6.14 6.75
N LEU A 286 5.96 6.41 7.55
CA LEU A 286 6.07 7.65 8.30
C LEU A 286 6.19 8.88 7.39
N PHE A 287 6.98 8.79 6.31
CA PHE A 287 7.04 9.86 5.30
C PHE A 287 5.66 10.14 4.71
N LYS A 288 4.95 9.08 4.31
CA LYS A 288 3.61 9.19 3.73
C LYS A 288 2.59 9.77 4.72
N LEU A 289 2.69 9.43 6.00
CA LEU A 289 1.84 10.01 7.05
C LEU A 289 2.15 11.49 7.29
N ALA A 290 3.43 11.88 7.25
CA ALA A 290 3.86 13.27 7.44
C ALA A 290 3.43 14.21 6.29
N GLU A 291 2.93 13.70 5.16
CA GLU A 291 2.24 14.50 4.15
C GLU A 291 0.92 15.10 4.69
N ASN A 292 0.32 14.48 5.72
CA ASN A 292 -0.82 15.04 6.44
C ASN A 292 -0.34 16.12 7.44
N GLU A 293 -0.93 17.32 7.37
CA GLU A 293 -0.57 18.47 8.20
C GLU A 293 -0.71 18.21 9.70
N GLY A 294 -1.74 17.49 10.16
CA GLY A 294 -1.92 17.17 11.58
C GLY A 294 -0.83 16.23 12.10
N VAL A 295 -0.42 15.24 11.29
CA VAL A 295 0.73 14.37 11.64
C VAL A 295 2.04 15.15 11.62
N ALA A 296 2.23 16.01 10.62
CA ALA A 296 3.39 16.89 10.53
C ALA A 296 3.49 17.84 11.73
N THR A 297 2.35 18.34 12.21
CA THR A 297 2.26 19.19 13.40
C THR A 297 2.72 18.42 14.64
N ILE A 298 2.29 17.16 14.82
CA ILE A 298 2.77 16.29 15.91
C ILE A 298 4.29 16.13 15.87
N LEU A 299 4.87 15.94 14.68
CA LEU A 299 6.32 15.83 14.50
C LEU A 299 7.06 17.15 14.74
N ALA A 300 6.44 18.29 14.41
CA ALA A 300 7.02 19.61 14.60
C ALA A 300 7.04 20.05 16.06
N GLU A 301 6.00 19.70 16.82
CA GLU A 301 5.89 20.00 18.26
C GLU A 301 6.81 19.15 19.14
N ASP A 302 7.24 17.97 18.65
CA ASP A 302 8.15 17.06 19.36
C ASP A 302 9.34 16.67 18.46
N PRO A 303 10.30 17.59 18.22
CA PRO A 303 11.37 17.42 17.23
C PRO A 303 12.51 16.48 17.69
N ILE A 304 12.35 15.74 18.80
CA ILE A 304 13.35 14.81 19.34
C ILE A 304 13.81 13.77 18.30
N TRP A 305 12.93 13.41 17.36
CA TRP A 305 13.24 12.46 16.28
C TRP A 305 14.36 12.93 15.35
N LEU A 306 14.65 14.24 15.28
CA LEU A 306 15.78 14.75 14.50
C LEU A 306 17.10 14.15 14.98
N SER A 307 17.20 13.81 16.27
CA SER A 307 18.39 13.22 16.90
C SER A 307 18.53 11.71 16.69
N SER A 308 17.58 11.05 16.02
CA SER A 308 17.44 9.58 16.04
C SER A 308 17.96 8.85 14.79
N ASP A 309 18.50 9.54 13.79
CA ASP A 309 19.04 8.97 12.54
C ASP A 309 18.20 7.82 11.95
N ILE A 310 17.00 8.11 11.46
CA ILE A 310 15.94 7.11 11.22
C ILE A 310 15.85 6.70 9.76
N PRO A 311 16.22 5.46 9.36
CA PRO A 311 17.23 4.60 9.99
C PRO A 311 18.66 5.09 9.71
N GLN A 312 18.80 6.12 8.88
CA GLN A 312 20.04 6.84 8.66
C GLN A 312 19.77 8.34 8.70
N ILE A 313 20.82 9.14 8.91
CA ILE A 313 20.74 10.60 8.93
C ILE A 313 20.06 11.19 7.68
N VAL A 314 20.25 10.56 6.51
CA VAL A 314 19.64 10.98 5.24
C VAL A 314 18.13 10.74 5.24
N ASP A 315 17.65 9.71 5.92
CA ASP A 315 16.24 9.41 6.03
C ASP A 315 15.54 10.32 7.06
N THR A 316 16.24 10.70 8.15
CA THR A 316 15.82 11.82 9.00
C THR A 316 15.69 13.11 8.20
N LEU A 317 16.66 13.40 7.32
CA LEU A 317 16.60 14.57 6.44
C LEU A 317 15.39 14.50 5.50
N ARG A 318 15.09 13.33 4.93
CA ARG A 318 13.89 13.14 4.10
C ARG A 318 12.60 13.41 4.88
N LEU A 319 12.48 12.90 6.11
CA LEU A 319 11.33 13.19 6.97
C LEU A 319 11.21 14.69 7.26
N LEU A 320 12.32 15.36 7.59
CA LEU A 320 12.35 16.81 7.78
C LEU A 320 11.87 17.54 6.53
N LEU A 321 12.33 17.13 5.35
CA LEU A 321 11.92 17.75 4.09
C LEU A 321 10.43 17.55 3.80
N VAL A 322 9.85 16.39 4.16
CA VAL A 322 8.39 16.16 4.05
C VAL A 322 7.64 17.10 5.00
N VAL A 323 8.04 17.18 6.26
CA VAL A 323 7.42 18.08 7.24
C VAL A 323 7.57 19.55 6.81
N PHE A 324 8.72 19.93 6.23
CA PHE A 324 8.99 21.27 5.69
C PHE A 324 8.16 21.65 4.46
N GLN A 325 7.42 20.72 3.85
CA GLN A 325 6.45 21.05 2.80
C GLN A 325 5.34 21.96 3.36
N HIS A 326 4.98 21.77 4.64
CA HIS A 326 4.04 22.58 5.39
C HIS A 326 4.72 23.88 5.84
N ARG A 327 4.33 25.01 5.24
CA ARG A 327 5.03 26.30 5.42
C ARG A 327 4.99 26.79 6.87
N ASP A 328 3.84 26.63 7.51
CA ASP A 328 3.58 27.17 8.85
C ASP A 328 4.38 26.43 9.93
N LEU A 329 4.81 25.20 9.66
CA LEU A 329 5.60 24.39 10.60
C LEU A 329 7.11 24.66 10.54
N ARG A 330 7.59 25.35 9.51
CA ARG A 330 9.04 25.57 9.30
C ARG A 330 9.66 26.37 10.44
N LEU A 331 8.99 27.43 10.88
CA LEU A 331 9.48 28.27 11.97
C LEU A 331 9.42 27.51 13.31
N VAL A 332 8.35 26.73 13.53
CA VAL A 332 8.17 25.91 14.74
C VAL A 332 9.35 24.97 14.93
N ILE A 333 9.73 24.24 13.88
CA ILE A 333 10.88 23.32 13.93
C ILE A 333 12.19 24.09 14.04
N ALA A 334 12.35 25.17 13.28
CA ALA A 334 13.60 25.92 13.25
C ALA A 334 13.99 26.54 14.60
N GLN A 335 13.02 26.78 15.47
CA GLN A 335 13.23 27.30 16.83
C GLN A 335 13.70 26.23 17.82
N SER A 336 13.71 24.95 17.45
CA SER A 336 14.14 23.87 18.32
C SER A 336 15.68 23.72 18.36
N ILE A 337 16.20 23.25 19.49
CA ILE A 337 17.64 22.99 19.65
C ILE A 337 18.04 21.80 18.76
N GLU A 338 17.18 20.78 18.69
CA GLU A 338 17.37 19.57 17.88
C GLU A 338 17.52 19.90 16.39
N PHE A 339 16.84 20.93 15.89
CA PHE A 339 17.03 21.41 14.53
C PHE A 339 18.44 21.92 14.31
N SER A 340 18.95 22.76 15.23
CA SER A 340 20.31 23.29 15.15
C SER A 340 21.35 22.17 15.19
N ASP A 341 21.21 21.24 16.13
CA ASP A 341 22.11 20.09 16.29
C ASP A 341 22.07 19.17 15.07
N PHE A 342 20.89 18.96 14.48
CA PHE A 342 20.74 18.16 13.27
C PHE A 342 21.43 18.80 12.06
N LEU A 343 21.29 20.12 11.87
CA LEU A 343 22.00 20.82 10.79
C LEU A 343 23.51 20.72 10.95
N GLN A 344 24.03 20.80 12.18
CA GLN A 344 25.46 20.59 12.43
C GLN A 344 25.92 19.20 12.00
N ARG A 345 25.20 18.15 12.41
CA ARG A 345 25.52 16.77 12.01
C ARG A 345 25.45 16.56 10.50
N LEU A 346 24.52 17.21 9.80
CA LEU A 346 24.47 17.19 8.33
C LEU A 346 25.71 17.85 7.70
N LEU A 347 26.16 18.98 8.26
CA LEU A 347 27.35 19.68 7.77
C LEU A 347 28.64 18.86 8.01
N ASP A 348 28.70 18.11 9.11
CA ASP A 348 29.83 17.24 9.44
C ASP A 348 30.01 16.07 8.46
N MET A 349 28.98 15.75 7.65
CA MET A 349 29.10 14.80 6.53
C MET A 349 30.02 15.32 5.41
N LYS A 350 30.33 16.62 5.38
CA LYS A 350 31.21 17.29 4.41
C LYS A 350 30.86 16.97 2.94
N ASN A 351 29.56 16.83 2.67
CA ASN A 351 29.03 16.49 1.36
C ASN A 351 28.44 17.74 0.68
N GLU A 352 28.82 18.00 -0.57
CA GLU A 352 28.36 19.19 -1.32
C GLU A 352 26.84 19.22 -1.53
N SER A 353 26.22 18.08 -1.85
CA SER A 353 24.77 17.99 -2.03
C SER A 353 24.04 18.29 -0.72
N ILE A 354 24.54 17.77 0.40
CA ILE A 354 23.97 18.04 1.74
C ILE A 354 24.14 19.52 2.11
N LEU A 355 25.30 20.12 1.85
CA LEU A 355 25.53 21.55 2.04
C LEU A 355 24.49 22.39 1.27
N GLY A 356 24.24 22.05 0.01
CA GLY A 356 23.22 22.69 -0.82
C GLY A 356 21.81 22.55 -0.22
N ILE A 357 21.45 21.36 0.26
CA ILE A 357 20.15 21.13 0.92
C ILE A 357 20.02 21.96 2.20
N VAL A 358 21.05 22.02 3.05
CA VAL A 358 21.07 22.84 4.27
C VAL A 358 20.87 24.33 3.93
N CYS A 359 21.54 24.83 2.88
CA CYS A 359 21.35 26.20 2.39
C CYS A 359 19.87 26.46 2.01
N VAL A 360 19.26 25.53 1.27
CA VAL A 360 17.86 25.64 0.85
C VAL A 360 16.91 25.60 2.04
N ILE A 361 17.14 24.73 3.02
CA ILE A 361 16.35 24.63 4.25
C ILE A 361 16.36 25.98 4.97
N ILE A 362 17.54 26.54 5.27
CA ILE A 362 17.67 27.82 5.99
C ILE A 362 16.99 28.96 5.21
N ARG A 363 17.16 28.99 3.89
CA ARG A 363 16.57 30.05 3.04
C ARG A 363 15.05 30.01 2.96
N ARG A 364 14.44 28.83 3.14
CA ARG A 364 12.98 28.62 3.12
C ARG A 364 12.29 28.94 4.44
N ILE A 365 13.05 29.23 5.49
CA ILE A 365 12.53 29.72 6.76
C ILE A 365 12.36 31.24 6.68
N ASP A 366 11.28 31.72 7.27
CA ASP A 366 11.07 33.14 7.52
C ASP A 366 11.89 33.55 8.75
N LEU A 367 13.18 33.80 8.50
CA LEU A 367 14.16 34.11 9.53
C LEU A 367 13.77 35.38 10.30
N THR A 368 13.78 35.28 11.63
CA THR A 368 13.72 36.43 12.54
C THR A 368 15.13 36.80 13.01
N PRO A 369 15.36 38.04 13.49
CA PRO A 369 16.65 38.42 14.06
C PRO A 369 17.11 37.51 15.20
N GLU A 370 16.17 37.05 16.04
CA GLU A 370 16.42 36.11 17.15
C GLU A 370 16.93 34.78 16.61
N LEU A 371 16.22 34.20 15.63
CA LEU A 371 16.63 32.93 15.03
C LEU A 371 17.99 33.03 14.34
N VAL A 372 18.29 34.14 13.66
CA VAL A 372 19.62 34.38 13.07
C VAL A 372 20.70 34.41 14.14
N LYS A 373 20.42 35.04 15.29
CA LYS A 373 21.34 35.06 16.42
C LYS A 373 21.55 33.66 16.99
N ASP A 374 20.49 32.86 17.08
CA ASP A 374 20.58 31.47 17.57
C ASP A 374 21.39 30.58 16.62
N LEU A 375 21.19 30.70 15.30
CA LEU A 375 22.01 30.02 14.28
C LEU A 375 23.50 30.42 14.33
N SER A 376 23.78 31.67 14.69
CA SER A 376 25.17 32.14 14.91
C SER A 376 25.74 31.57 16.21
N ASN A 377 24.98 31.62 17.31
CA ASN A 377 25.40 31.10 18.61
C ASN A 377 25.64 29.58 18.59
N SER A 378 24.84 28.83 17.84
CA SER A 378 25.02 27.39 17.62
C SER A 378 26.17 27.07 16.64
N SER A 379 26.90 28.07 16.16
CA SER A 379 28.01 27.95 15.22
C SER A 379 27.64 27.37 13.85
N ILE A 380 26.35 27.31 13.49
CA ILE A 380 25.91 26.72 12.21
C ILE A 380 26.41 27.55 11.04
N ILE A 381 26.29 28.87 11.13
CA ILE A 381 26.74 29.78 10.06
C ILE A 381 28.25 29.61 9.83
N MET A 382 29.03 29.58 10.91
CA MET A 382 30.47 29.40 10.85
C MET A 382 30.85 28.02 10.29
N ASN A 383 30.25 26.94 10.79
CA ASN A 383 30.54 25.58 10.31
C ASN A 383 30.17 25.44 8.83
N PHE A 384 29.02 25.98 8.42
CA PHE A 384 28.59 26.00 7.02
C PHE A 384 29.65 26.64 6.11
N ILE A 385 30.15 27.82 6.47
CA ILE A 385 31.19 28.53 5.70
C ILE A 385 32.48 27.71 5.65
N ASN A 386 32.87 27.09 6.76
CA ASN A 386 34.09 26.27 6.85
C ASN A 386 33.99 25.00 6.00
N VAL A 387 32.87 24.28 6.05
CA VAL A 387 32.62 23.09 5.22
C VAL A 387 32.61 23.45 3.75
N ALA A 388 31.90 24.53 3.37
CA ALA A 388 31.88 25.02 2.01
C ALA A 388 33.28 25.43 1.51
N LYS A 389 34.13 25.98 2.40
CA LYS A 389 35.53 26.28 2.11
C LYS A 389 36.35 25.02 1.86
N GLN A 390 36.16 23.97 2.66
CA GLN A 390 36.86 22.69 2.49
C GLN A 390 36.49 22.02 1.16
N ILE A 391 35.22 22.09 0.76
CA ILE A 391 34.74 21.53 -0.52
C ILE A 391 35.32 22.31 -1.72
N GLY A 392 35.33 23.65 -1.65
CA GLY A 392 36.10 24.50 -2.57
C GLY A 392 35.54 24.69 -3.99
N THR A 393 34.45 24.01 -4.35
CA THR A 393 33.78 24.11 -5.65
C THR A 393 33.06 25.46 -5.85
N ASN A 394 32.73 25.79 -7.10
CA ASN A 394 31.93 26.99 -7.40
C ASN A 394 30.52 26.90 -6.81
N GLU A 395 29.91 25.72 -6.75
CA GLU A 395 28.58 25.54 -6.16
C GLU A 395 28.61 25.71 -4.63
N ALA A 396 29.62 25.17 -3.93
CA ALA A 396 29.80 25.43 -2.50
C ALA A 396 30.02 26.92 -2.20
N LYS A 397 30.82 27.62 -3.03
CA LYS A 397 31.01 29.08 -2.94
C LYS A 397 29.70 29.84 -3.16
N ARG A 398 28.89 29.42 -4.15
CA ARG A 398 27.58 30.01 -4.42
C ARG A 398 26.62 29.82 -3.25
N ASN A 399 26.60 28.63 -2.63
CA ASN A 399 25.81 28.36 -1.45
C ASN A 399 26.17 29.24 -0.25
N ILE A 400 27.44 29.61 -0.07
CA ILE A 400 27.86 30.63 0.90
C ILE A 400 27.20 31.98 0.58
N LEU A 401 27.31 32.45 -0.66
CA LEU A 401 26.74 33.74 -1.07
C LEU A 401 25.22 33.79 -0.83
N LEU A 402 24.51 32.73 -1.20
CA LEU A 402 23.06 32.62 -1.02
C LEU A 402 22.65 32.62 0.46
N LEU A 403 23.42 31.96 1.32
CA LEU A 403 23.19 31.96 2.76
C LEU A 403 23.44 33.34 3.37
N LEU A 404 24.58 33.95 3.05
CA LEU A 404 24.96 35.28 3.56
C LEU A 404 24.00 36.37 3.09
N ASP A 405 23.51 36.31 1.86
CA ASP A 405 22.48 37.23 1.36
C ASP A 405 21.19 37.13 2.17
N LYS A 406 20.71 35.91 2.42
CA LYS A 406 19.49 35.67 3.21
C LYS A 406 19.65 36.15 4.65
N ILE A 407 20.77 35.82 5.31
CA ILE A 407 21.05 36.21 6.69
C ILE A 407 21.25 37.72 6.80
N GLY A 408 22.09 38.28 5.94
CA GLY A 408 22.40 39.69 5.89
C GLY A 408 21.18 40.56 5.60
N LYS A 409 20.12 39.99 4.99
CA LYS A 409 18.82 40.67 4.83
C LYS A 409 18.06 40.94 6.13
N VAL A 410 18.33 40.15 7.16
CA VAL A 410 17.54 40.11 8.40
C VAL A 410 18.31 40.70 9.57
N ALA A 411 19.54 40.23 9.81
CA ALA A 411 20.32 40.69 10.95
C ALA A 411 21.83 40.65 10.69
N TYR A 412 22.57 41.41 11.51
CA TYR A 412 24.03 41.39 11.52
C TYR A 412 24.55 40.22 12.36
N THR A 413 25.52 39.47 11.81
CA THR A 413 26.30 38.48 12.57
C THR A 413 27.80 38.69 12.33
N ARG A 414 28.66 38.14 13.21
CA ARG A 414 30.12 38.33 13.11
C ARG A 414 30.70 37.67 11.86
N GLU A 415 30.09 36.56 11.45
CA GLU A 415 30.42 35.76 10.29
C GLU A 415 30.25 36.54 8.98
N LEU A 416 29.35 37.54 8.93
CA LEU A 416 29.19 38.41 7.76
C LEU A 416 30.47 39.19 7.47
N VAL A 417 31.07 39.81 8.50
CA VAL A 417 32.32 40.57 8.37
C VAL A 417 33.50 39.65 8.07
N GLN A 418 33.54 38.48 8.72
CA GLN A 418 34.58 37.48 8.47
C GLN A 418 34.52 36.94 7.04
N SER A 419 33.34 36.93 6.42
CA SER A 419 33.15 36.49 5.03
C SER A 419 33.55 37.55 4.00
N CYS A 420 33.75 38.82 4.39
CA CYS A 420 34.10 39.91 3.47
C CYS A 420 35.35 39.61 2.65
N GLU A 421 36.41 39.08 3.27
CA GLU A 421 37.66 38.72 2.58
C GLU A 421 37.43 37.73 1.44
N ARG A 422 36.59 36.72 1.71
CA ARG A 422 36.28 35.69 0.72
C ARG A 422 35.41 36.23 -0.41
N ILE A 423 34.41 37.06 -0.08
CA ILE A 423 33.56 37.71 -1.09
C ILE A 423 34.42 38.62 -1.98
N THR A 424 35.34 39.39 -1.40
CA THR A 424 36.30 40.20 -2.16
C THR A 424 37.11 39.34 -3.11
N GLN A 425 37.65 38.21 -2.66
CA GLN A 425 38.40 37.32 -3.55
C GLN A 425 37.55 36.85 -4.73
N MET A 426 36.30 36.42 -4.50
CA MET A 426 35.39 36.00 -5.58
C MET A 426 35.10 37.11 -6.59
N ILE A 427 35.05 38.38 -6.14
CA ILE A 427 34.88 39.55 -7.00
C ILE A 427 36.16 39.83 -7.80
N LEU A 428 37.33 39.75 -7.16
CA LEU A 428 38.61 40.03 -7.81
C LEU A 428 38.99 38.96 -8.84
N ASP A 429 38.60 37.70 -8.60
CA ASP A 429 38.81 36.58 -9.53
C ASP A 429 38.06 36.75 -10.86
N LYS A 430 37.02 37.60 -10.89
CA LYS A 430 36.16 37.87 -12.08
C LYS A 430 35.64 36.62 -12.80
N GLY A 431 35.42 35.52 -12.05
CA GLY A 431 34.84 34.29 -12.58
C GLY A 431 33.30 34.30 -12.58
N ASP A 432 32.70 33.12 -12.72
CA ASP A 432 31.24 32.93 -12.83
C ASP A 432 30.43 33.48 -11.64
N LEU A 433 31.06 33.61 -10.47
CA LEU A 433 30.43 34.09 -9.24
C LEU A 433 30.55 35.61 -9.04
N PHE A 434 31.16 36.34 -9.99
CA PHE A 434 31.41 37.77 -9.87
C PHE A 434 30.15 38.58 -9.56
N GLU A 435 29.08 38.33 -10.31
CA GLU A 435 27.83 39.07 -10.18
C GLU A 435 27.14 38.77 -8.85
N ASP A 436 26.99 37.49 -8.52
CA ASP A 436 26.42 37.02 -7.25
C ASP A 436 27.20 37.60 -6.06
N ALA A 437 28.53 37.52 -6.08
CA ALA A 437 29.38 38.02 -5.01
C ALA A 437 29.26 39.54 -4.84
N THR A 438 29.14 40.28 -5.95
CA THR A 438 28.96 41.74 -5.91
C THR A 438 27.60 42.14 -5.35
N ILE A 439 26.53 41.40 -5.68
CA ILE A 439 25.19 41.62 -5.12
C ILE A 439 25.24 41.42 -3.61
N VAL A 440 25.84 40.32 -3.14
CA VAL A 440 25.99 40.05 -1.70
C VAL A 440 26.82 41.14 -1.03
N ALA A 441 27.98 41.51 -1.57
CA ALA A 441 28.83 42.57 -1.03
C ALA A 441 28.06 43.89 -0.86
N THR A 442 27.33 44.29 -1.91
CA THR A 442 26.48 45.50 -1.91
C THR A 442 25.41 45.41 -0.81
N GLY A 443 24.74 44.25 -0.69
CA GLY A 443 23.72 44.03 0.33
C GLY A 443 24.28 44.04 1.76
N LEU A 444 25.50 43.55 1.97
CA LEU A 444 26.17 43.55 3.27
C LEU A 444 26.65 44.95 3.69
N CYS A 445 26.85 45.88 2.74
CA CYS A 445 27.27 47.25 3.05
C CYS A 445 26.28 48.01 3.93
N ARG A 446 25.01 47.58 4.04
CA ARG A 446 24.03 48.10 5.02
C ARG A 446 24.50 48.02 6.47
N TYR A 447 25.55 47.24 6.74
CA TYR A 447 26.18 47.14 8.04
C TYR A 447 27.51 47.88 7.99
N ARG A 448 27.65 48.94 8.81
CA ARG A 448 28.85 49.79 8.86
C ARG A 448 30.16 49.01 8.95
N ARG A 449 30.18 47.90 9.71
CA ARG A 449 31.37 47.05 9.87
C ARG A 449 31.76 46.33 8.57
N CYS A 450 30.78 45.84 7.80
CA CYS A 450 31.04 45.21 6.51
C CYS A 450 31.48 46.24 5.47
N ALA A 451 30.83 47.40 5.41
CA ALA A 451 31.23 48.50 4.52
C ALA A 451 32.69 48.92 4.75
N LYS A 452 33.05 49.18 6.02
CA LYS A 452 34.43 49.50 6.40
C LYS A 452 35.42 48.40 6.00
N LYS A 453 35.08 47.14 6.27
CA LYS A 453 35.94 46.00 5.91
C LYS A 453 36.13 45.87 4.40
N PHE A 454 35.10 46.14 3.59
CA PHE A 454 35.25 46.13 2.13
C PHE A 454 36.12 47.28 1.61
N SER A 455 36.07 48.46 2.23
CA SER A 455 36.99 49.56 1.94
C SER A 455 38.44 49.19 2.29
N GLU A 456 38.67 48.56 3.44
CA GLU A 456 40.00 48.06 3.85
C GLU A 456 40.55 46.99 2.88
N LEU A 457 39.68 46.30 2.15
CA LEU A 457 40.02 45.27 1.17
C LEU A 457 40.12 45.82 -0.27
N TYR A 458 40.21 47.14 -0.44
CA TYR A 458 40.38 47.83 -1.71
C TYR A 458 39.27 47.63 -2.75
N LEU A 459 38.06 47.24 -2.32
CA LEU A 459 36.93 47.08 -3.25
C LEU A 459 36.42 48.42 -3.78
N VAL A 460 36.55 49.51 -3.01
CA VAL A 460 36.13 50.85 -3.45
C VAL A 460 36.94 51.29 -4.67
N GLU A 461 38.26 51.13 -4.62
CA GLU A 461 39.17 51.45 -5.71
C GLU A 461 38.93 50.52 -6.91
N PHE A 462 38.70 49.23 -6.65
CA PHE A 462 38.36 48.26 -7.68
C PHE A 462 37.08 48.66 -8.44
N PHE A 463 35.98 48.94 -7.74
CA PHE A 463 34.71 49.34 -8.36
C PHE A 463 34.77 50.74 -8.99
N THR A 464 35.57 51.65 -8.45
CA THR A 464 35.83 52.96 -9.07
C THR A 464 36.50 52.80 -10.44
N LYS A 465 37.47 51.88 -10.57
CA LYS A 465 38.07 51.52 -11.87
C LYS A 465 37.04 50.84 -12.78
N LEU A 466 36.23 49.95 -12.21
CA LEU A 466 35.21 49.19 -12.94
C LEU A 466 34.10 50.08 -13.54
N MET A 467 33.85 51.26 -12.98
CA MET A 467 32.90 52.24 -13.53
C MET A 467 33.25 52.69 -14.97
N LYS A 468 34.51 52.56 -15.38
CA LYS A 468 34.95 52.87 -16.74
C LYS A 468 34.48 51.81 -17.76
N ASN A 469 34.15 50.61 -17.31
CA ASN A 469 33.60 49.55 -18.15
C ASN A 469 32.08 49.69 -18.24
N ARG A 470 31.53 49.78 -19.46
CA ARG A 470 30.08 49.95 -19.71
C ARG A 470 29.26 48.80 -19.14
N ASP A 471 29.76 47.56 -19.21
CA ASP A 471 29.02 46.35 -18.85
C ASP A 471 28.81 46.25 -17.33
N TYR A 472 29.79 46.71 -16.55
CA TYR A 472 29.75 46.63 -15.08
C TYR A 472 29.39 47.94 -14.40
N LYS A 473 29.22 49.05 -15.14
CA LYS A 473 28.98 50.39 -14.58
C LYS A 473 27.82 50.42 -13.60
N LYS A 474 26.68 49.82 -13.96
CA LYS A 474 25.47 49.80 -13.12
C LYS A 474 25.70 49.10 -11.78
N MET A 475 26.42 47.98 -11.80
CA MET A 475 26.74 47.20 -10.61
C MET A 475 27.74 47.94 -9.73
N ALA A 476 28.80 48.49 -10.32
CA ALA A 476 29.80 49.29 -9.61
C ALA A 476 29.20 50.52 -8.92
N THR A 477 28.30 51.23 -9.61
CA THR A 477 27.58 52.37 -9.02
C THR A 477 26.72 51.97 -7.82
N LYS A 478 26.05 50.80 -7.86
CA LYS A 478 25.26 50.32 -6.73
C LYS A 478 26.14 50.01 -5.51
N PHE A 479 27.27 49.35 -5.73
CA PHE A 479 28.20 49.02 -4.66
C PHE A 479 28.76 50.29 -4.00
N LEU A 480 29.31 51.23 -4.79
CA LEU A 480 29.90 52.47 -4.28
C LEU A 480 28.87 53.28 -3.47
N LYS A 481 27.65 53.45 -4.00
CA LYS A 481 26.56 54.11 -3.27
C LYS A 481 26.20 53.44 -1.95
N ALA A 482 26.35 52.12 -1.84
CA ALA A 482 26.04 51.39 -0.61
C ALA A 482 27.15 51.54 0.45
N VAL A 483 28.41 51.62 0.03
CA VAL A 483 29.55 51.86 0.94
C VAL A 483 29.55 53.31 1.45
N ASP A 484 29.26 54.27 0.59
CA ASP A 484 29.26 55.70 0.91
C ASP A 484 28.18 56.11 1.93
N GLN A 485 27.20 55.25 2.22
CA GLN A 485 26.19 55.50 3.26
C GLN A 485 26.78 55.73 4.66
N TYR A 486 28.02 55.29 4.87
CA TYR A 486 28.74 55.42 6.13
C TYR A 486 30.06 56.20 5.97
N GLY A 487 30.23 56.91 4.85
CA GLY A 487 31.35 57.82 4.65
C GLY A 487 31.23 58.99 5.63
N ASP A 488 32.32 59.24 6.37
CA ASP A 488 32.54 60.48 7.12
C ASP A 488 32.78 61.66 6.15
#